data_AF-A0A7J3WDS8-F1
#
_entry.id   AF-A0A7J3WDS8-F1
#
_cell.length_a   1.000
_cell.length_b   1.000
_cell.length_c   1.000
_cell.angle_alpha   90.00
_cell.angle_beta   90.00
_cell.angle_gamma   90.00
#
_symmetry.space_group_name_H-M   'P 1'
#
loop_
_entity.id
_entity.type
_entity.pdbx_description
1 polymer ?
#
loop_
_entity_poly.entity_id
_entity_poly.type
_entity_poly.pdbx_seq_one_letter_code
_entity_poly.pdbx_strand_id
1 'polypeptide(L)'
;MPGCLVCGSISPLISRAIGVCRTCLKEKPEEALDIALKNHAETRMEFRLPPRPPRTSGGVPCNLCAAQCVMGEGEAGFCGVRGVGGGRLWSLSTTDAGLLTYYLDPHVTNCCNAWFCPAGTGCGYPRYAVTEGAEVGYYNLALFFYGCSFNCLFCQNWTHKVLSCGKKVTVKELVNLTLKNGRVTCWCWFGGSAEPQLPFAINASRTIIEEKGERVCRVCWEWNGDGHPTLVKRAGELSYISGGNVKFDLKAFDPNIHFALTAMSNERTLKNFELVYQE
;
A
#
# COMPACT_ATOMS: atom_id res chain seq x y z
N MET A 1 9.79 -30.71 -8.54
CA MET A 1 8.64 -29.99 -7.94
C MET A 1 9.05 -29.43 -6.59
N PRO A 2 8.58 -28.25 -6.19
CA PRO A 2 8.79 -27.73 -4.84
C PRO A 2 8.30 -28.71 -3.78
N GLY A 3 9.03 -28.81 -2.67
CA GLY A 3 8.66 -29.62 -1.51
C GLY A 3 8.45 -28.75 -0.27
N CYS A 4 7.62 -29.22 0.66
CA CYS A 4 7.48 -28.61 1.97
C CYS A 4 8.65 -29.03 2.86
N LEU A 5 9.38 -28.05 3.39
CA LEU A 5 10.54 -28.30 4.25
C LEU A 5 10.20 -28.86 5.64
N VAL A 6 8.91 -28.86 6.04
CA VAL A 6 8.44 -29.42 7.32
C VAL A 6 8.02 -30.88 7.18
N CYS A 7 7.12 -31.19 6.24
CA CYS A 7 6.55 -32.55 6.12
C CYS A 7 7.09 -33.36 4.94
N GLY A 8 7.98 -32.79 4.12
CA GLY A 8 8.54 -33.46 2.94
C GLY A 8 7.57 -33.65 1.77
N SER A 9 6.30 -33.20 1.89
CA SER A 9 5.32 -33.34 0.81
C SER A 9 5.77 -32.58 -0.45
N ILE A 10 5.54 -33.18 -1.61
CA ILE A 10 5.89 -32.59 -2.91
C ILE A 10 4.60 -32.30 -3.66
N SER A 11 4.42 -31.06 -4.11
CA SER A 11 3.21 -30.66 -4.84
C SER A 11 3.49 -29.39 -5.66
N PRO A 12 2.87 -29.26 -6.86
CA PRO A 12 2.96 -28.03 -7.64
C PRO A 12 2.34 -26.81 -6.92
N LEU A 13 1.51 -27.04 -5.90
CA LEU A 13 0.87 -25.97 -5.11
C LEU A 13 1.78 -25.41 -4.00
N ILE A 14 2.94 -26.01 -3.76
CA ILE A 14 3.88 -25.53 -2.74
C ILE A 14 4.79 -24.47 -3.37
N SER A 15 4.81 -23.26 -2.83
CA SER A 15 5.69 -22.22 -3.35
C SER A 15 7.12 -22.41 -2.87
N ARG A 16 8.11 -22.37 -3.78
CA ARG A 16 9.54 -22.34 -3.40
C ARG A 16 9.88 -21.10 -2.57
N ALA A 17 9.28 -19.96 -2.88
CA ALA A 17 9.54 -18.71 -2.15
C ALA A 17 9.05 -18.79 -0.69
N ILE A 18 7.96 -19.52 -0.43
CA ILE A 18 7.43 -19.72 0.94
C ILE A 18 8.13 -20.90 1.63
N GLY A 19 8.45 -21.96 0.90
CA GLY A 19 9.18 -23.14 1.40
C GLY A 19 8.33 -24.15 2.19
N VAL A 20 7.07 -23.82 2.49
CA VAL A 20 6.17 -24.65 3.32
C VAL A 20 4.77 -24.77 2.72
N CYS A 21 4.09 -25.89 2.98
CA CYS A 21 2.74 -26.14 2.49
C CYS A 21 1.67 -25.52 3.42
N ARG A 22 0.45 -25.34 2.88
CA ARG A 22 -0.71 -24.83 3.62
C ARG A 22 -1.01 -25.63 4.89
N THR A 23 -0.92 -26.96 4.85
CA THR A 23 -1.25 -27.82 5.99
C THR A 23 -0.28 -27.56 7.15
N CYS A 24 1.04 -27.53 6.88
CA CYS A 24 2.03 -27.23 7.92
C CYS A 24 1.90 -25.82 8.48
N LEU A 25 1.53 -24.82 7.66
CA LEU A 25 1.26 -23.47 8.16
C LEU A 25 0.09 -23.41 9.16
N LYS A 26 -0.87 -24.35 9.06
CA LYS A 26 -2.01 -24.42 9.97
C LYS A 26 -1.76 -25.30 11.19
N GLU A 27 -1.16 -26.47 10.98
CA GLU A 27 -1.04 -27.51 12.01
C GLU A 27 0.30 -27.43 12.78
N LYS A 28 1.35 -26.88 12.16
CA LYS A 28 2.69 -26.73 12.73
C LYS A 28 3.25 -25.31 12.50
N PRO A 29 2.53 -24.26 12.94
CA PRO A 29 2.85 -22.88 12.56
C PRO A 29 4.21 -22.40 13.04
N GLU A 30 4.67 -22.82 14.23
CA GLU A 30 5.97 -22.39 14.76
C GLU A 30 7.13 -22.78 13.82
N GLU A 31 7.21 -24.07 13.48
CA GLU A 31 8.23 -24.61 12.56
C GLU A 31 8.05 -24.04 11.14
N ALA A 32 6.81 -23.99 10.65
CA ALA A 32 6.53 -23.54 9.28
C ALA A 32 6.81 -22.04 9.08
N LEU A 33 6.50 -21.20 10.07
CA LEU A 33 6.73 -19.77 10.01
C LEU A 33 8.20 -19.41 10.18
N ASP A 34 8.99 -20.16 10.96
CA ASP A 34 10.44 -19.94 11.04
C ASP A 34 11.10 -20.04 9.66
N ILE A 35 10.68 -21.03 8.87
CA ILE A 35 11.15 -21.21 7.48
C ILE A 35 10.70 -20.06 6.59
N ALA A 36 9.42 -19.71 6.58
CA ALA A 36 8.90 -18.62 5.74
C ALA A 36 9.55 -17.27 6.10
N LEU A 37 9.80 -17.00 7.39
CA LEU A 37 10.44 -15.79 7.87
C LEU A 37 11.92 -15.68 7.48
N LYS A 38 12.65 -16.80 7.37
CA LYS A 38 14.02 -16.80 6.83
C LYS A 38 14.01 -16.35 5.37
N ASN A 39 13.10 -16.89 4.55
CA ASN A 39 12.96 -16.47 3.16
C ASN A 39 12.55 -14.98 3.03
N HIS A 40 11.68 -14.50 3.92
CA HIS A 40 11.38 -13.07 3.99
C HIS A 40 12.61 -12.23 4.34
N ALA A 41 13.42 -12.65 5.32
CA ALA A 41 14.63 -11.92 5.69
C ALA A 41 15.62 -11.84 4.51
N GLU A 42 15.87 -12.97 3.83
CA GLU A 42 16.73 -13.04 2.65
C GLU A 42 16.29 -12.07 1.56
N THR A 43 15.02 -12.12 1.17
CA THR A 43 14.48 -11.22 0.13
C THR A 43 14.54 -9.75 0.51
N ARG A 44 14.49 -9.39 1.80
CA ARG A 44 14.64 -7.97 2.21
C ARG A 44 16.10 -7.51 2.24
N MET A 45 17.03 -8.40 2.60
CA MET A 45 18.46 -8.09 2.61
C MET A 45 18.98 -7.72 1.21
N GLU A 46 18.45 -8.34 0.15
CA GLU A 46 18.76 -7.98 -1.25
C GLU A 46 18.51 -6.49 -1.56
N PHE A 47 17.50 -5.89 -0.91
CA PHE A 47 17.16 -4.47 -1.07
C PHE A 47 17.73 -3.58 0.05
N ARG A 48 18.59 -4.12 0.92
CA ARG A 48 19.11 -3.43 2.12
C ARG A 48 17.99 -2.90 3.04
N LEU A 49 16.89 -3.63 3.10
CA LEU A 49 15.75 -3.31 3.97
C LEU A 49 15.82 -4.17 5.24
N PRO A 50 15.30 -3.68 6.39
CA PRO A 50 15.29 -4.47 7.62
C PRO A 50 14.58 -5.82 7.41
N PRO A 51 15.16 -6.95 7.87
CA PRO A 51 14.58 -8.28 7.66
C PRO A 51 13.28 -8.49 8.46
N ARG A 52 13.13 -7.78 9.58
CA ARG A 52 11.93 -7.75 10.42
C ARG A 52 11.65 -6.31 10.87
N PRO A 53 10.42 -5.99 11.30
CA PRO A 53 10.16 -4.71 11.95
C PRO A 53 11.06 -4.51 13.18
N PRO A 54 11.83 -3.42 13.28
CA PRO A 54 12.73 -3.19 14.40
C PRO A 54 11.96 -3.04 15.72
N ARG A 55 12.59 -3.51 16.81
CA ARG A 55 12.06 -3.57 18.17
C ARG A 55 13.13 -3.20 19.20
N THR A 56 13.90 -2.16 18.91
CA THR A 56 15.05 -1.77 19.73
C THR A 56 14.60 -1.13 21.04
N SER A 57 15.06 -1.66 22.17
CA SER A 57 14.74 -1.14 23.50
C SER A 57 15.18 0.32 23.65
N GLY A 58 14.30 1.18 24.14
CA GLY A 58 14.55 2.63 24.23
C GLY A 58 14.58 3.37 22.88
N GLY A 59 14.26 2.70 21.77
CA GLY A 59 14.20 3.31 20.44
C GLY A 59 12.98 4.22 20.24
N VAL A 60 12.95 4.89 19.10
CA VAL A 60 11.88 5.82 18.71
C VAL A 60 10.72 5.03 18.08
N PRO A 61 9.49 5.13 18.62
CA PRO A 61 8.33 4.43 18.08
C PRO A 61 7.76 5.10 16.82
N CYS A 62 7.25 4.29 15.89
CA CYS A 62 6.47 4.71 14.74
C CYS A 62 5.16 3.93 14.69
N ASN A 63 4.02 4.64 14.62
CA ASN A 63 2.68 4.06 14.73
C ASN A 63 1.83 4.21 13.45
N LEU A 64 2.44 4.48 12.29
CA LEU A 64 1.70 4.69 11.04
C LEU A 64 1.04 3.44 10.45
N CYS A 65 1.53 2.26 10.78
CA CYS A 65 1.05 0.98 10.25
C CYS A 65 1.21 -0.14 11.29
N ALA A 66 0.72 -1.34 10.96
CA ALA A 66 0.75 -2.51 11.83
C ALA A 66 2.18 -2.97 12.19
N ALA A 67 3.19 -2.55 11.43
CA ALA A 67 4.59 -2.85 11.73
C ALA A 67 5.06 -2.28 13.07
N GLN A 68 4.44 -1.19 13.58
CA GLN A 68 4.71 -0.60 14.90
C GLN A 68 6.20 -0.59 15.27
N CYS A 69 7.03 -0.08 14.36
CA CYS A 69 8.49 -0.14 14.47
C CYS A 69 8.96 0.66 15.70
N VAL A 70 9.95 0.13 16.42
CA VAL A 70 10.70 0.85 17.45
C VAL A 70 12.16 0.83 17.02
N MET A 71 12.67 1.98 16.56
CA MET A 71 13.94 2.10 15.85
C MET A 71 15.02 2.71 16.75
N GLY A 72 16.17 2.05 16.83
CA GLY A 72 17.39 2.56 17.45
C GLY A 72 18.21 3.43 16.52
N GLU A 73 19.26 4.04 17.05
CA GLU A 73 20.21 4.85 16.28
C GLU A 73 20.79 4.08 15.08
N GLY A 74 20.71 4.66 13.89
CA GLY A 74 21.17 4.04 12.63
C GLY A 74 20.18 3.05 12.01
N GLU A 75 19.08 2.72 12.67
CA GLU A 75 18.08 1.78 12.13
C GLU A 75 17.07 2.47 11.21
N ALA A 76 16.68 1.76 10.15
CA ALA A 76 15.51 2.09 9.35
C ALA A 76 14.29 1.30 9.83
N GLY A 77 13.10 1.88 9.66
CA GLY A 77 11.84 1.19 9.85
C GLY A 77 11.62 0.14 8.77
N PHE A 78 10.70 -0.80 9.02
CA PHE A 78 10.47 -1.93 8.12
C PHE A 78 10.23 -1.50 6.66
N CYS A 79 9.48 -0.42 6.44
CA CYS A 79 9.20 0.12 5.11
C CYS A 79 10.39 0.79 4.42
N GLY A 80 11.46 1.11 5.15
CA GLY A 80 12.65 1.83 4.70
C GLY A 80 12.48 3.33 4.44
N VAL A 81 11.24 3.85 4.50
CA VAL A 81 10.94 5.28 4.24
C VAL A 81 11.33 6.18 5.42
N ARG A 82 11.55 5.60 6.60
CA ARG A 82 11.85 6.33 7.84
C ARG A 82 12.90 5.58 8.64
N GLY A 83 13.58 6.27 9.55
CA GLY A 83 14.54 5.66 10.47
C GLY A 83 15.05 6.67 11.49
N VAL A 84 16.07 6.31 12.25
CA VAL A 84 16.67 7.17 13.27
C VAL A 84 18.14 7.44 12.95
N GLY A 85 18.56 8.69 13.11
CA GLY A 85 19.94 9.13 12.96
C GLY A 85 20.18 10.46 13.68
N GLY A 86 21.31 10.60 14.37
CA GLY A 86 21.60 11.74 15.24
C GLY A 86 20.59 11.88 16.39
N GLY A 87 20.04 10.76 16.89
CA GLY A 87 19.03 10.73 17.95
C GLY A 87 17.65 11.23 17.52
N ARG A 88 17.39 11.43 16.22
CA ARG A 88 16.11 11.94 15.70
C ARG A 88 15.55 11.06 14.59
N LEU A 89 14.22 11.03 14.48
CA LEU A 89 13.54 10.38 13.37
C LEU A 89 13.79 11.16 12.07
N TRP A 90 14.35 10.51 11.06
CA TRP A 90 14.37 10.99 9.68
C TRP A 90 13.25 10.32 8.88
N SER A 91 12.80 10.99 7.82
CA SER A 91 11.77 10.49 6.92
C SER A 91 12.01 10.97 5.49
N LEU A 92 11.88 10.06 4.52
CA LEU A 92 11.88 10.36 3.09
C LEU A 92 10.52 10.93 2.63
N SER A 93 9.52 10.97 3.51
CA SER A 93 8.20 11.56 3.28
C SER A 93 7.79 12.49 4.42
N THR A 94 7.24 13.65 4.08
CA THR A 94 6.61 14.61 5.00
C THR A 94 5.12 14.76 4.66
N THR A 95 4.37 15.58 5.38
CA THR A 95 2.99 15.93 5.00
C THR A 95 2.88 16.63 3.64
N ASP A 96 3.96 17.25 3.16
CA ASP A 96 3.96 18.06 1.93
C ASP A 96 4.74 17.43 0.77
N ALA A 97 5.51 16.37 1.04
CA ALA A 97 6.25 15.64 0.02
C ALA A 97 6.25 14.12 0.26
N GLY A 98 6.00 13.36 -0.79
CA GLY A 98 6.06 11.89 -0.80
C GLY A 98 7.22 11.38 -1.65
N LEU A 99 7.61 10.13 -1.41
CA LEU A 99 8.56 9.38 -2.20
C LEU A 99 7.79 8.47 -3.16
N LEU A 100 7.61 8.92 -4.40
CA LEU A 100 6.80 8.25 -5.41
C LEU A 100 7.23 8.57 -6.84
N THR A 101 6.68 7.83 -7.79
CA THR A 101 6.64 8.21 -9.20
C THR A 101 5.19 8.22 -9.66
N TYR A 102 4.88 8.92 -10.75
CA TYR A 102 3.53 8.96 -11.27
C TYR A 102 3.49 8.94 -12.80
N TYR A 103 2.37 8.46 -13.35
CA TYR A 103 2.12 8.45 -14.79
C TYR A 103 0.62 8.57 -15.07
N LEU A 104 0.28 8.95 -16.31
CA LEU A 104 -1.10 8.96 -16.78
C LEU A 104 -1.48 7.56 -17.27
N ASP A 105 -2.57 7.06 -16.72
CA ASP A 105 -3.13 5.74 -17.00
C ASP A 105 -4.52 5.92 -17.64
N PRO A 106 -4.69 5.60 -18.94
CA PRO A 106 -5.90 5.93 -19.68
C PRO A 106 -7.12 5.16 -19.19
N HIS A 107 -8.26 5.83 -19.13
CA HIS A 107 -9.56 5.20 -18.95
C HIS A 107 -10.05 4.56 -20.27
N VAL A 108 -10.61 3.35 -20.26
CA VAL A 108 -10.79 2.47 -19.11
C VAL A 108 -9.48 1.72 -18.79
N THR A 109 -8.95 1.97 -17.60
CA THR A 109 -7.68 1.41 -17.10
C THR A 109 -7.87 -0.06 -16.70
N ASN A 110 -6.77 -0.80 -16.50
CA ASN A 110 -6.75 -2.14 -15.88
C ASN A 110 -7.19 -2.16 -14.40
N CYS A 111 -7.76 -1.07 -13.88
CA CYS A 111 -8.37 -0.99 -12.56
C CYS A 111 -9.35 -2.15 -12.33
N CYS A 112 -9.11 -2.93 -11.27
CA CYS A 112 -9.96 -4.08 -10.88
C CYS A 112 -11.43 -3.69 -10.60
N ASN A 113 -11.71 -2.40 -10.40
CA ASN A 113 -13.03 -1.87 -10.11
C ASN A 113 -13.74 -1.29 -11.34
N ALA A 114 -13.16 -1.39 -12.54
CA ALA A 114 -13.69 -0.76 -13.76
C ALA A 114 -15.16 -1.09 -14.04
N TRP A 115 -15.62 -2.28 -13.66
CA TRP A 115 -16.98 -2.76 -13.90
C TRP A 115 -18.05 -2.14 -12.97
N PHE A 116 -17.66 -1.40 -11.93
CA PHE A 116 -18.60 -0.67 -11.06
C PHE A 116 -18.18 0.77 -10.73
N CYS A 117 -16.95 1.17 -11.05
CA CYS A 117 -16.49 2.51 -10.71
C CYS A 117 -17.11 3.59 -11.63
N PRO A 118 -17.26 4.84 -11.16
CA PRO A 118 -17.79 5.93 -11.98
C PRO A 118 -17.05 6.12 -13.30
N ALA A 119 -15.71 5.99 -13.28
CA ALA A 119 -14.88 6.16 -14.49
C ALA A 119 -15.13 5.10 -15.57
N GLY A 120 -15.45 3.86 -15.17
CA GLY A 120 -15.65 2.74 -16.10
C GLY A 120 -17.10 2.58 -16.54
N THR A 121 -18.06 3.09 -15.76
CA THR A 121 -19.49 2.84 -15.96
C THR A 121 -20.33 4.09 -16.21
N GLY A 122 -19.82 5.28 -15.87
CA GLY A 122 -20.60 6.52 -15.85
C GLY A 122 -21.51 6.68 -14.64
N CYS A 123 -21.47 5.75 -13.66
CA CYS A 123 -22.33 5.81 -12.50
C CYS A 123 -22.11 7.11 -11.70
N GLY A 124 -23.21 7.76 -11.31
CA GLY A 124 -23.16 9.05 -10.61
C GLY A 124 -22.84 10.26 -11.49
N TYR A 125 -22.91 10.16 -12.82
CA TYR A 125 -22.87 11.34 -13.70
C TYR A 125 -24.00 12.35 -13.36
N PRO A 126 -23.74 13.67 -13.38
CA PRO A 126 -22.45 14.34 -13.62
C PRO A 126 -21.60 14.54 -12.35
N ARG A 127 -22.09 14.09 -11.18
CA ARG A 127 -21.45 14.36 -9.88
C ARG A 127 -20.10 13.66 -9.71
N TYR A 128 -20.01 12.39 -10.11
CA TYR A 128 -18.84 11.55 -9.89
C TYR A 128 -18.23 11.00 -11.18
N ALA A 129 -18.81 11.29 -12.35
CA ALA A 129 -18.32 10.88 -13.66
C ALA A 129 -18.43 12.05 -14.65
N VAL A 130 -17.57 12.07 -15.67
CA VAL A 130 -17.60 13.11 -16.73
C VAL A 130 -18.40 12.69 -17.98
N THR A 131 -18.81 11.43 -18.05
CA THR A 131 -19.64 10.87 -19.13
C THR A 131 -20.73 9.96 -18.54
N GLU A 132 -21.85 9.76 -19.24
CA GLU A 132 -22.90 8.77 -18.90
C GLU A 132 -22.49 7.31 -19.17
N GLY A 133 -21.20 7.08 -19.44
CA GLY A 133 -20.60 5.77 -19.68
C GLY A 133 -19.10 5.81 -19.35
N ALA A 134 -18.34 4.87 -19.92
CA ALA A 134 -16.89 4.82 -19.76
C ALA A 134 -16.20 6.13 -20.18
N GLU A 135 -15.28 6.64 -19.34
CA GLU A 135 -14.57 7.90 -19.55
C GLU A 135 -13.41 7.77 -20.57
N VAL A 136 -13.68 7.25 -21.77
CA VAL A 136 -12.67 7.08 -22.82
C VAL A 136 -12.04 8.44 -23.17
N GLY A 137 -10.70 8.50 -23.16
CA GLY A 137 -9.94 9.73 -23.42
C GLY A 137 -9.59 10.55 -22.17
N TYR A 138 -10.05 10.11 -20.99
CA TYR A 138 -9.64 10.63 -19.68
C TYR A 138 -8.59 9.72 -19.02
N TYR A 139 -8.03 10.16 -17.91
CA TYR A 139 -6.90 9.50 -17.24
C TYR A 139 -7.09 9.41 -15.73
N ASN A 140 -6.61 8.29 -15.19
CA ASN A 140 -6.15 8.17 -13.83
C ASN A 140 -4.70 8.69 -13.73
N LEU A 141 -4.42 9.54 -12.74
CA LEU A 141 -3.06 9.80 -12.31
C LEU A 141 -2.66 8.67 -11.35
N ALA A 142 -1.89 7.72 -11.87
CA ALA A 142 -1.39 6.59 -11.11
C ALA A 142 -0.21 7.05 -10.25
N LEU A 143 -0.35 7.02 -8.92
CA LEU A 143 0.61 7.54 -7.94
C LEU A 143 1.31 6.37 -7.23
N PHE A 144 2.46 5.94 -7.78
CA PHE A 144 3.21 4.76 -7.36
C PHE A 144 4.18 5.09 -6.22
N PHE A 145 3.84 4.69 -4.99
CA PHE A 145 4.70 4.86 -3.82
C PHE A 145 5.89 3.91 -3.78
N TYR A 146 7.01 4.42 -3.28
CA TYR A 146 8.15 3.61 -2.85
C TYR A 146 8.08 3.35 -1.34
N GLY A 147 8.43 2.14 -0.94
CA GLY A 147 8.24 1.63 0.42
C GLY A 147 6.87 0.98 0.65
N CYS A 148 6.85 -0.03 1.53
CA CYS A 148 5.66 -0.82 1.84
C CYS A 148 5.78 -1.36 3.27
N SER A 149 4.67 -1.43 3.99
CA SER A 149 4.58 -2.00 5.34
C SER A 149 4.66 -3.53 5.36
N PHE A 150 4.49 -4.20 4.21
CA PHE A 150 4.55 -5.66 4.07
C PHE A 150 5.81 -6.11 3.29
N ASN A 151 6.09 -7.41 3.32
CA ASN A 151 7.02 -8.09 2.42
C ASN A 151 6.33 -9.26 1.70
N CYS A 152 5.46 -8.99 0.73
CA CYS A 152 4.80 -10.07 0.00
C CYS A 152 5.82 -10.85 -0.86
N LEU A 153 5.93 -12.17 -0.67
CA LEU A 153 6.85 -13.04 -1.45
C LEU A 153 6.40 -13.23 -2.91
N PHE A 154 5.20 -12.75 -3.24
CA PHE A 154 4.61 -12.76 -4.59
C PHE A 154 4.43 -11.33 -5.15
N CYS A 155 5.07 -10.32 -4.56
CA CYS A 155 4.91 -8.93 -4.95
C CYS A 155 5.28 -8.70 -6.43
N GLN A 156 4.32 -8.27 -7.25
CA GLN A 156 4.53 -7.95 -8.67
C GLN A 156 5.21 -6.58 -8.85
N ASN A 157 4.94 -5.65 -7.95
CA ASN A 157 5.49 -4.28 -7.96
C ASN A 157 6.82 -4.17 -7.18
N TRP A 158 7.66 -5.19 -7.20
CA TRP A 158 8.86 -5.30 -6.34
C TRP A 158 9.80 -4.09 -6.42
N THR A 159 9.80 -3.32 -7.51
CA THR A 159 10.59 -2.10 -7.72
C THR A 159 10.36 -1.05 -6.65
N HIS A 160 9.19 -1.03 -5.98
CA HIS A 160 8.91 -0.15 -4.84
C HIS A 160 9.91 -0.33 -3.67
N LYS A 161 10.64 -1.46 -3.63
CA LYS A 161 11.67 -1.75 -2.62
C LYS A 161 13.00 -1.02 -2.89
N VAL A 162 13.21 -0.55 -4.13
CA VAL A 162 14.41 0.20 -4.53
C VAL A 162 14.18 1.69 -4.28
N LEU A 163 14.28 2.11 -3.01
CA LEU A 163 13.88 3.46 -2.57
C LEU A 163 14.63 4.59 -3.29
N SER A 164 15.85 4.35 -3.77
CA SER A 164 16.64 5.32 -4.53
C SER A 164 16.03 5.67 -5.90
N CYS A 165 15.12 4.85 -6.43
CA CYS A 165 14.39 5.15 -7.66
C CYS A 165 13.15 6.03 -7.42
N GLY A 166 12.72 6.20 -6.17
CA GLY A 166 11.63 7.08 -5.81
C GLY A 166 12.00 8.55 -5.99
N LYS A 167 11.04 9.36 -6.46
CA LYS A 167 11.21 10.81 -6.57
C LYS A 167 10.51 11.50 -5.42
N LYS A 168 11.11 12.59 -4.93
CA LYS A 168 10.43 13.47 -3.97
C LYS A 168 9.44 14.34 -4.74
N VAL A 169 8.16 14.07 -4.55
CA VAL A 169 7.05 14.76 -5.24
C VAL A 169 6.24 15.54 -4.22
N THR A 170 5.91 16.79 -4.53
CA THR A 170 5.17 17.67 -3.60
C THR A 170 3.66 17.64 -3.81
N VAL A 171 2.89 18.01 -2.79
CA VAL A 171 1.43 18.21 -2.90
C VAL A 171 1.11 19.18 -4.04
N LYS A 172 1.79 20.34 -4.04
CA LYS A 172 1.61 21.40 -5.03
C LYS A 172 1.88 20.93 -6.46
N GLU A 173 2.85 20.05 -6.64
CA GLU A 173 3.17 19.47 -7.95
C GLU A 173 2.03 18.60 -8.49
N LEU A 174 1.53 17.65 -7.69
CA LEU A 174 0.43 16.76 -8.09
C LEU A 174 -0.86 17.53 -8.38
N VAL A 175 -1.20 18.49 -7.51
CA VAL A 175 -2.40 19.32 -7.66
C VAL A 175 -2.29 20.18 -8.92
N ASN A 176 -1.20 20.91 -9.13
CA ASN A 176 -1.01 21.73 -10.33
C ASN A 176 -1.02 20.91 -11.61
N LEU A 177 -0.38 19.74 -11.62
CA LEU A 177 -0.39 18.82 -12.76
C LEU A 177 -1.83 18.45 -13.15
N THR A 178 -2.64 18.12 -12.14
CA THR A 178 -4.04 17.70 -12.32
C THR A 178 -4.92 18.85 -12.77
N LEU A 179 -4.83 20.01 -12.12
CA LEU A 179 -5.63 21.18 -12.45
C LEU A 179 -5.34 21.69 -13.87
N LYS A 180 -4.08 21.65 -14.32
CA LYS A 180 -3.68 22.05 -15.68
C LYS A 180 -4.10 21.07 -16.77
N ASN A 181 -4.36 19.81 -16.44
CA ASN A 181 -4.78 18.80 -17.40
C ASN A 181 -6.21 18.35 -17.12
N GLY A 182 -7.19 18.97 -17.80
CA GLY A 182 -8.63 18.68 -17.67
C GLY A 182 -9.05 17.22 -17.88
N ARG A 183 -8.18 16.39 -18.48
CA ARG A 183 -8.44 14.97 -18.73
C ARG A 183 -8.11 14.05 -17.54
N VAL A 184 -7.47 14.55 -16.48
CA VAL A 184 -7.21 13.76 -15.27
C VAL A 184 -8.46 13.77 -14.37
N THR A 185 -9.21 12.68 -14.31
CA THR A 185 -10.48 12.60 -13.55
C THR A 185 -10.40 11.69 -12.33
N CYS A 186 -9.24 11.06 -12.11
CA CYS A 186 -9.00 10.14 -11.02
C CYS A 186 -7.56 10.23 -10.56
N TRP A 187 -7.33 10.07 -9.26
CA TRP A 187 -6.04 9.75 -8.63
C TRP A 187 -6.14 8.36 -8.01
N CYS A 188 -5.10 7.55 -8.16
CA CYS A 188 -5.03 6.26 -7.50
C CYS A 188 -3.69 6.11 -6.78
N TRP A 189 -3.71 6.08 -5.46
CA TRP A 189 -2.55 5.79 -4.64
C TRP A 189 -2.29 4.29 -4.63
N PHE A 190 -1.13 3.87 -5.13
CA PHE A 190 -0.77 2.45 -5.28
C PHE A 190 0.75 2.26 -5.29
N GLY A 191 1.24 1.10 -5.72
CA GLY A 191 2.66 0.81 -5.97
C GLY A 191 3.24 -0.11 -4.91
N GLY A 192 3.96 0.47 -3.94
CA GLY A 192 4.26 -0.19 -2.67
C GLY A 192 3.00 -0.30 -1.82
N SER A 193 2.84 0.61 -0.86
CA SER A 193 1.57 0.77 -0.15
C SER A 193 1.50 2.18 0.45
N ALA A 194 0.31 2.72 0.65
CA ALA A 194 0.16 4.12 1.08
C ALA A 194 0.46 4.36 2.57
N GLU A 195 0.34 3.35 3.43
CA GLU A 195 0.45 3.43 4.90
C GLU A 195 1.73 4.10 5.41
N PRO A 196 2.92 3.78 4.88
CA PRO A 196 4.17 4.46 5.27
C PRO A 196 4.18 5.98 5.01
N GLN A 197 3.30 6.45 4.12
CA GLN A 197 3.24 7.83 3.62
C GLN A 197 1.82 8.43 3.72
N LEU A 198 0.92 7.85 4.52
CA LEU A 198 -0.49 8.28 4.59
C LEU A 198 -0.68 9.77 4.89
N PRO A 199 0.10 10.40 5.81
CA PRO A 199 -0.03 11.83 6.06
C PRO A 199 0.16 12.69 4.80
N PHE A 200 1.10 12.33 3.93
CA PHE A 200 1.29 12.99 2.63
C PHE A 200 0.08 12.76 1.71
N ALA A 201 -0.29 11.50 1.52
CA ALA A 201 -1.33 11.11 0.57
C ALA A 201 -2.68 11.73 0.93
N ILE A 202 -3.03 11.77 2.22
CA ILE A 202 -4.25 12.40 2.74
C ILE A 202 -4.22 13.90 2.51
N ASN A 203 -3.09 14.57 2.80
CA ASN A 203 -2.97 16.01 2.56
C ASN A 203 -3.12 16.34 1.07
N ALA A 204 -2.39 15.65 0.20
CA ALA A 204 -2.48 15.83 -1.25
C ALA A 204 -3.90 15.59 -1.79
N SER A 205 -4.56 14.53 -1.32
CA SER A 205 -5.93 14.17 -1.71
C SER A 205 -6.96 15.19 -1.25
N ARG A 206 -6.83 15.67 -0.01
CA ARG A 206 -7.69 16.74 0.52
C ARG A 206 -7.51 18.02 -0.29
N THR A 207 -6.27 18.42 -0.56
CA THR A 207 -5.98 19.63 -1.33
C THR A 207 -6.55 19.57 -2.74
N ILE A 208 -6.43 18.45 -3.47
CA ILE A 208 -7.05 18.37 -4.81
C ILE A 208 -8.58 18.41 -4.74
N ILE A 209 -9.20 17.82 -3.71
CA ILE A 209 -10.66 17.87 -3.53
C ILE A 209 -11.13 19.29 -3.22
N GLU A 210 -10.38 20.05 -2.43
CA GLU A 210 -10.66 21.45 -2.10
C GLU A 210 -10.43 22.39 -3.30
N GLU A 211 -9.39 22.17 -4.11
CA GLU A 211 -8.99 23.09 -5.19
C GLU A 211 -9.63 22.79 -6.56
N LYS A 212 -10.14 21.59 -6.80
CA LYS A 212 -10.73 21.20 -8.11
C LYS A 212 -12.04 21.93 -8.46
N GLY A 213 -12.69 22.58 -7.48
CA GLY A 213 -14.04 23.12 -7.63
C GLY A 213 -15.06 22.03 -8.03
N GLU A 214 -15.92 22.34 -9.00
CA GLU A 214 -16.96 21.43 -9.51
C GLU A 214 -16.41 20.31 -10.41
N ARG A 215 -15.12 20.34 -10.76
CA ARG A 215 -14.52 19.31 -11.62
C ARG A 215 -14.56 17.95 -10.95
N VAL A 216 -14.83 16.90 -11.72
CA VAL A 216 -14.68 15.51 -11.28
C VAL A 216 -13.18 15.18 -11.13
N CYS A 217 -12.79 14.82 -9.92
CA CYS A 217 -11.50 14.20 -9.62
C CYS A 217 -11.68 13.27 -8.42
N ARG A 218 -11.78 11.97 -8.70
CA ARG A 218 -11.94 10.92 -7.68
C ARG A 218 -10.61 10.58 -7.04
N VAL A 219 -10.59 10.30 -5.75
CA VAL A 219 -9.40 9.78 -5.05
C VAL A 219 -9.62 8.33 -4.68
N CYS A 220 -8.76 7.44 -5.18
CA CYS A 220 -8.81 6.01 -4.94
C CYS A 220 -7.55 5.51 -4.22
N TRP A 221 -7.67 4.35 -3.58
CA TRP A 221 -6.57 3.69 -2.86
C TRP A 221 -6.48 2.23 -3.26
N GLU A 222 -5.26 1.75 -3.54
CA GLU A 222 -4.91 0.32 -3.61
C GLU A 222 -3.76 0.08 -2.64
N TRP A 223 -4.02 -0.71 -1.60
CA TRP A 223 -3.11 -0.84 -0.46
C TRP A 223 -3.32 -2.14 0.31
N ASN A 224 -2.40 -2.44 1.23
CA ASN A 224 -2.55 -3.56 2.15
C ASN A 224 -3.60 -3.30 3.24
N GLY A 225 -3.91 -2.04 3.53
CA GLY A 225 -4.90 -1.61 4.51
C GLY A 225 -4.42 -1.66 5.97
N ASP A 226 -3.12 -1.81 6.25
CA ASP A 226 -2.62 -2.03 7.61
C ASP A 226 -2.29 -0.74 8.37
N GLY A 227 -2.81 0.39 7.90
CA GLY A 227 -2.47 1.73 8.39
C GLY A 227 -3.02 2.04 9.77
N HIS A 228 -2.59 3.17 10.33
CA HIS A 228 -3.20 3.71 11.56
C HIS A 228 -4.70 3.96 11.32
N PRO A 229 -5.62 3.44 12.16
CA PRO A 229 -7.07 3.47 11.89
C PRO A 229 -7.63 4.86 11.57
N THR A 230 -7.22 5.89 12.32
CA THR A 230 -7.66 7.28 12.06
C THR A 230 -7.25 7.79 10.68
N LEU A 231 -6.08 7.40 10.18
CA LEU A 231 -5.61 7.80 8.84
C LEU A 231 -6.34 7.00 7.76
N VAL A 232 -6.62 5.72 8.03
CA VAL A 232 -7.39 4.88 7.11
C VAL A 232 -8.82 5.39 6.96
N LYS A 233 -9.48 5.74 8.08
CA LYS A 233 -10.81 6.37 8.05
C LYS A 233 -10.82 7.63 7.18
N ARG A 234 -9.85 8.55 7.39
CA ARG A 234 -9.71 9.77 6.57
C ARG A 234 -9.51 9.48 5.08
N ALA A 235 -8.71 8.47 4.74
CA ALA A 235 -8.54 8.04 3.35
C ALA A 235 -9.86 7.53 2.75
N GLY A 236 -10.64 6.74 3.50
CA GLY A 236 -11.98 6.30 3.12
C GLY A 236 -12.95 7.46 2.91
N GLU A 237 -13.00 8.42 3.84
CA GLU A 237 -13.81 9.64 3.75
C GLU A 237 -13.51 10.42 2.45
N LEU A 238 -12.22 10.60 2.12
CA LEU A 238 -11.79 11.28 0.90
C LEU A 238 -12.24 10.55 -0.38
N SER A 239 -12.21 9.22 -0.38
CA SER A 239 -12.78 8.43 -1.48
C SER A 239 -14.29 8.59 -1.56
N TYR A 240 -15.01 8.49 -0.45
CA TYR A 240 -16.46 8.64 -0.40
C TYR A 240 -16.92 9.99 -0.94
N ILE A 241 -16.36 11.10 -0.44
CA ILE A 241 -16.79 12.45 -0.87
C ILE A 241 -16.45 12.73 -2.33
N SER A 242 -15.39 12.12 -2.86
CA SER A 242 -14.95 12.33 -4.25
C SER A 242 -15.56 11.36 -5.25
N GLY A 243 -16.28 10.32 -4.80
CA GLY A 243 -16.77 9.22 -5.64
C GLY A 243 -15.68 8.23 -6.06
N GLY A 244 -14.58 8.19 -5.33
CA GLY A 244 -13.49 7.24 -5.52
C GLY A 244 -13.70 5.93 -4.75
N ASN A 245 -12.80 4.98 -4.98
CA ASN A 245 -12.90 3.62 -4.45
C ASN A 245 -11.71 3.28 -3.55
N VAL A 246 -11.96 2.48 -2.51
CA VAL A 246 -10.92 1.93 -1.63
C VAL A 246 -10.78 0.43 -1.90
N LYS A 247 -9.55 -0.05 -2.15
CA LYS A 247 -9.25 -1.45 -2.48
C LYS A 247 -8.29 -2.01 -1.45
N PHE A 248 -8.80 -2.89 -0.60
CA PHE A 248 -8.02 -3.62 0.39
C PHE A 248 -7.53 -4.95 -0.18
N ASP A 249 -6.22 -5.16 -0.16
CA ASP A 249 -5.61 -6.44 -0.44
C ASP A 249 -5.74 -7.41 0.75
N LEU A 250 -6.84 -8.18 0.80
CA LEU A 250 -7.01 -9.25 1.79
C LEU A 250 -6.26 -10.52 1.36
N LYS A 251 -4.97 -10.61 1.74
CA LYS A 251 -4.06 -11.63 1.19
C LYS A 251 -4.31 -13.05 1.71
N ALA A 252 -4.84 -13.19 2.92
CA ALA A 252 -5.38 -14.44 3.48
C ALA A 252 -6.13 -14.15 4.80
N PHE A 253 -7.20 -14.91 5.06
CA PHE A 253 -7.94 -14.84 6.33
C PHE A 253 -7.23 -15.57 7.47
N ASP A 254 -6.59 -16.70 7.17
CA ASP A 254 -5.81 -17.44 8.15
C ASP A 254 -4.55 -16.63 8.53
N PRO A 255 -4.32 -16.32 9.82
CA PRO A 255 -3.25 -15.42 10.23
C PRO A 255 -1.86 -15.99 9.94
N ASN A 256 -1.67 -17.31 10.07
CA ASN A 256 -0.37 -17.95 9.81
C ASN A 256 -0.08 -17.96 8.30
N ILE A 257 -1.08 -18.25 7.47
CA ILE A 257 -0.92 -18.17 6.01
C ILE A 257 -0.64 -16.73 5.59
N HIS A 258 -1.37 -15.75 6.12
CA HIS A 258 -1.12 -14.34 5.81
C HIS A 258 0.30 -13.91 6.23
N PHE A 259 0.73 -14.32 7.42
CA PHE A 259 2.06 -13.99 7.93
C PHE A 259 3.16 -14.62 7.08
N ALA A 260 3.02 -15.88 6.66
CA ALA A 260 3.95 -16.55 5.75
C ALA A 260 3.96 -15.95 4.33
N LEU A 261 2.88 -15.29 3.93
CA LEU A 261 2.77 -14.63 2.63
C LEU A 261 3.41 -13.24 2.63
N THR A 262 3.40 -12.53 3.77
CA THR A 262 3.59 -11.07 3.83
C THR A 262 4.59 -10.59 4.88
N ALA A 263 5.07 -11.46 5.76
CA ALA A 263 5.81 -11.16 6.99
C ALA A 263 5.07 -10.28 8.02
N MET A 264 3.75 -10.12 7.89
CA MET A 264 2.95 -9.19 8.70
C MET A 264 1.61 -9.81 9.12
N SER A 265 1.08 -9.37 10.26
CA SER A 265 -0.25 -9.78 10.73
C SER A 265 -1.36 -9.18 9.86
N ASN A 266 -2.44 -9.93 9.64
CA ASN A 266 -3.64 -9.43 8.96
C ASN A 266 -4.62 -8.69 9.89
N GLU A 267 -4.40 -8.71 11.21
CA GLU A 267 -5.37 -8.24 12.19
C GLU A 267 -5.75 -6.76 11.95
N ARG A 268 -4.75 -5.90 11.74
CA ARG A 268 -4.99 -4.47 11.47
C ARG A 268 -5.71 -4.26 10.13
N THR A 269 -5.30 -4.98 9.08
CA THR A 269 -5.93 -4.93 7.76
C THR A 269 -7.42 -5.30 7.86
N LEU A 270 -7.76 -6.40 8.53
CA LEU A 270 -9.15 -6.85 8.67
C LEU A 270 -9.99 -5.86 9.49
N LYS A 271 -9.45 -5.36 10.61
CA LYS A 271 -10.12 -4.33 11.42
C LYS A 271 -10.36 -3.04 10.65
N ASN A 272 -9.38 -2.62 9.85
CA ASN A 272 -9.49 -1.41 9.03
C ASN A 272 -10.45 -1.61 7.85
N PHE A 273 -10.51 -2.81 7.28
CA PHE A 273 -11.48 -3.16 6.24
C PHE A 273 -12.91 -3.08 6.78
N GLU A 274 -13.16 -3.67 7.95
CA GLU A 274 -14.43 -3.54 8.64
C GLU A 274 -14.76 -2.09 9.01
N LEU A 275 -13.79 -1.35 9.55
CA LEU A 275 -13.95 0.07 9.87
C LEU A 275 -14.43 0.89 8.67
N VAL A 276 -13.81 0.72 7.50
CA VAL A 276 -14.20 1.46 6.29
C VAL A 276 -15.56 1.01 5.74
N TYR A 277 -15.95 -0.24 5.97
CA TYR A 277 -17.27 -0.75 5.55
C TYR A 277 -18.42 -0.20 6.39
N GLN A 278 -18.19 0.08 7.68
CA GLN A 278 -19.23 0.52 8.62
C GLN A 278 -19.47 2.05 8.62
N GLU A 279 -18.60 2.82 7.98
CA GLU A 279 -18.65 4.29 7.89
C GLU A 279 -19.26 4.73 6.55
#